data_AF-A0A0D2CIR2-F1
#
_entry.id   AF-A0A0D2CIR2-F1
#
_cell.length_a   1.000
_cell.length_b   1.000
_cell.length_c   1.000
_cell.angle_alpha   90.00
_cell.angle_beta   90.00
_cell.angle_gamma   90.00
#
_symmetry.space_group_name_H-M   'P 1'
#
loop_
_entity.id
_entity.type
_entity.pdbx_description
1 polymer ?
#
loop_
_entity_poly.entity_id
_entity_poly.type
_entity_poly.pdbx_seq_one_letter_code
_entity_poly.pdbx_strand_id
1 'polypeptide(L)'
;MDKRDSVRRLAGRIDYGGGRPLSMKNGGGRTTHDDNGRPHYYGPSSNHAFTQSSTSYLLQPSLRSVRQYGDPSLRRAGLKWSGDIRIEKQLTELFFKWHNAICNEVNECVYRREKEIYDHGQDSLFYSPTLQNAILAIGACYTTRTIPGIPGDSSEFFAKRAKTLLEIELDKPTFATLEAISLISSHEMVNARESSGWLYSGGISVHLVTDMGLHLDLEPNLEPSLQPHDLSGARKLSQEIFWANYWLNIQWSLYLGRPSLMTKLGCTTRKPEVVSIPNMPRHEPARDRSERQPEDCQNPAYNVAVYIYRLASIMGKIADTVYGGVPSTIRSHDNAIQAITSELEQWKKNLPPEVDIDLDKNGNMETQVIYGSSILQLQ
;
A
#
# COMPACT_ATOMS: atom_id res chain seq x y z
N MET A 1 37.21 19.67 -20.49
CA MET A 1 36.29 20.71 -20.98
C MET A 1 35.45 21.15 -19.78
N ASP A 2 35.65 22.39 -19.33
CA ASP A 2 35.24 22.88 -18.00
C ASP A 2 33.70 23.03 -17.89
N LYS A 3 33.10 22.38 -16.88
CA LYS A 3 31.64 22.34 -16.64
C LYS A 3 31.02 23.73 -16.44
N ARG A 4 31.82 24.75 -16.10
CA ARG A 4 31.35 26.12 -15.86
C ARG A 4 31.05 26.90 -17.15
N ASP A 5 31.72 26.59 -18.26
CA ASP A 5 31.54 27.31 -19.53
C ASP A 5 30.33 26.84 -20.34
N SER A 6 29.82 25.64 -20.06
CA SER A 6 28.59 25.11 -20.65
C SER A 6 27.34 25.83 -20.11
N VAL A 7 27.37 26.26 -18.84
CA VAL A 7 26.23 26.93 -18.18
C VAL A 7 26.03 28.35 -18.73
N ARG A 8 27.11 29.06 -19.08
CA ARG A 8 27.02 30.43 -19.62
C ARG A 8 26.50 30.51 -21.06
N ARG A 9 26.71 29.47 -21.88
CA ARG A 9 26.22 29.45 -23.27
C ARG A 9 24.73 29.16 -23.41
N LEU A 10 24.09 28.59 -22.39
CA LEU A 10 22.65 28.27 -22.37
C LEU A 10 21.75 29.42 -21.88
N ALA A 11 22.31 30.45 -21.25
CA ALA A 11 21.54 31.61 -20.79
C ALA A 11 21.01 32.52 -21.93
N GLY A 12 21.48 32.31 -23.17
CA GLY A 12 21.18 33.18 -24.32
C GLY A 12 20.04 32.74 -25.24
N ARG A 13 19.38 31.60 -24.99
CA ARG A 13 18.31 31.09 -25.86
C ARG A 13 17.31 30.23 -25.06
N ILE A 14 16.47 30.90 -24.27
CA ILE A 14 15.20 30.32 -23.83
C ILE A 14 14.17 30.76 -24.85
N ASP A 15 13.91 29.89 -25.82
CA ASP A 15 12.83 30.07 -26.78
C ASP A 15 11.52 29.71 -26.07
N TYR A 16 10.67 30.70 -25.82
CA TYR A 16 9.34 30.48 -25.25
C TYR A 16 8.41 29.91 -26.33
N GLY A 17 8.66 28.66 -26.71
CA GLY A 17 7.82 27.93 -27.65
C GLY A 17 6.42 27.70 -27.06
N GLY A 18 5.44 28.49 -27.49
CA GLY A 18 4.04 28.12 -27.71
C GLY A 18 3.31 27.27 -26.66
N GLY A 19 3.62 27.38 -25.37
CA GLY A 19 2.86 26.71 -24.31
C GLY A 19 1.45 27.32 -24.21
N ARG A 20 0.41 26.48 -24.18
CA ARG A 20 -0.96 26.94 -23.89
C ARG A 20 -0.96 27.75 -22.58
N PRO A 21 -1.67 28.89 -22.51
CA PRO A 21 -1.71 29.70 -21.30
C PRO A 21 -2.31 28.92 -20.13
N LEU A 22 -1.80 29.24 -18.93
CA LEU A 22 -2.21 28.70 -17.63
C LEU A 22 -3.74 28.67 -17.49
N SER A 23 -4.34 27.48 -17.62
CA SER A 23 -5.67 27.27 -17.10
C SER A 23 -5.56 27.10 -15.59
N MET A 24 -5.82 28.18 -14.84
CA MET A 24 -5.95 28.19 -13.38
C MET A 24 -7.08 27.28 -12.84
N LYS A 25 -7.80 26.54 -13.70
CA LYS A 25 -8.86 25.63 -13.26
C LYS A 25 -8.35 24.41 -12.48
N ASN A 26 -7.06 24.05 -12.62
CA ASN A 26 -6.43 22.94 -11.88
C ASN A 26 -5.25 23.45 -11.03
N GLY A 27 -5.53 24.25 -9.99
CA GLY A 27 -4.51 24.75 -9.05
C GLY A 27 -3.89 23.68 -8.12
N GLY A 28 -4.00 22.39 -8.44
CA GLY A 28 -3.69 21.26 -7.54
C GLY A 28 -2.42 20.48 -7.86
N GLY A 29 -1.55 20.94 -8.78
CA GLY A 29 -0.34 20.24 -9.18
C GLY A 29 -0.56 19.27 -10.34
N ARG A 30 0.45 18.45 -10.69
CA ARG A 30 0.41 17.53 -11.83
C ARG A 30 1.21 16.25 -11.55
N THR A 31 0.62 15.11 -11.91
CA THR A 31 1.34 13.83 -11.96
C THR A 31 2.01 13.65 -13.33
N THR A 32 3.25 13.19 -13.29
CA THR A 32 4.12 12.87 -14.43
C THR A 32 4.62 11.44 -14.31
N HIS A 33 5.19 10.88 -15.37
CA HIS A 33 5.76 9.54 -15.35
C HIS A 33 7.24 9.58 -15.73
N ASP A 34 8.07 8.79 -15.06
CA ASP A 34 9.47 8.57 -15.47
C ASP A 34 9.55 7.69 -16.74
N ASP A 35 10.75 7.53 -17.30
CA ASP A 35 11.00 6.70 -18.50
C ASP A 35 10.59 5.22 -18.31
N ASN A 36 10.36 4.78 -17.06
CA ASN A 36 9.92 3.42 -16.71
C ASN A 36 8.44 3.37 -16.32
N GLY A 37 7.67 4.43 -16.57
CA GLY A 37 6.24 4.50 -16.29
C GLY A 37 5.87 4.73 -14.81
N ARG A 38 6.82 5.14 -13.96
CA ARG A 38 6.55 5.37 -12.53
C ARG A 38 5.94 6.74 -12.29
N PRO A 39 4.87 6.85 -11.49
CA PRO A 39 4.20 8.12 -11.25
C PRO A 39 4.96 8.99 -10.24
N HIS A 40 5.07 10.28 -10.56
CA HIS A 40 5.55 11.33 -9.65
C HIS A 40 4.65 12.57 -9.72
N TYR A 41 4.15 13.00 -8.58
CA TYR A 41 3.33 14.17 -8.36
C TYR A 41 4.20 15.37 -8.00
N TYR A 42 4.01 16.44 -8.76
CA TYR A 42 4.59 17.74 -8.48
C TYR A 42 3.50 18.73 -8.11
N GLY A 43 3.63 19.31 -6.93
CA GLY A 43 2.71 20.33 -6.44
C GLY A 43 2.72 21.62 -7.28
N PRO A 44 1.73 22.50 -7.09
CA PRO A 44 1.54 23.73 -7.88
C PRO A 44 2.75 24.68 -7.89
N SER A 45 3.59 24.62 -6.86
CA SER A 45 4.80 25.44 -6.73
C SER A 45 6.00 24.91 -7.52
N SER A 46 5.91 23.71 -8.10
CA SER A 46 7.02 23.05 -8.79
C SER A 46 6.94 23.22 -10.30
N ASN A 47 8.04 23.69 -10.90
CA ASN A 47 8.19 23.73 -12.36
C ASN A 47 8.63 22.37 -12.95
N HIS A 48 8.99 21.38 -12.12
CA HIS A 48 9.54 20.10 -12.59
C HIS A 48 8.58 19.33 -13.49
N ALA A 49 7.27 19.47 -13.28
CA ALA A 49 6.25 18.86 -14.15
C ALA A 49 6.32 19.34 -15.61
N PHE A 50 6.98 20.46 -15.89
CA PHE A 50 7.09 21.06 -17.22
C PHE A 50 8.47 20.87 -17.87
N THR A 51 9.49 20.43 -17.10
CA THR A 51 10.89 20.41 -17.56
C THR A 51 11.41 19.02 -17.94
N GLN A 52 10.61 17.96 -17.76
CA GLN A 52 11.04 16.57 -17.97
C GLN A 52 11.44 16.23 -19.41
N SER A 53 11.01 17.02 -20.42
CA SER A 53 11.43 16.76 -21.81
C SER A 53 12.81 17.33 -22.17
N SER A 54 13.35 18.28 -21.41
CA SER A 54 14.50 19.09 -21.86
C SER A 54 15.79 18.94 -21.05
N THR A 55 15.74 18.34 -19.84
CA THR A 55 16.90 18.31 -18.91
C THR A 55 17.31 16.91 -18.44
N SER A 56 16.52 15.87 -18.70
CA SER A 56 16.73 14.51 -18.22
C SER A 56 18.05 13.87 -18.70
N TYR A 57 18.54 14.26 -19.87
CA TYR A 57 19.83 13.77 -20.40
C TYR A 57 21.06 14.35 -19.68
N LEU A 58 20.92 15.46 -18.94
CA LEU A 58 22.05 16.15 -18.31
C LEU A 58 22.31 15.69 -16.87
N LEU A 59 21.34 15.02 -16.25
CA LEU A 59 21.39 14.57 -14.86
C LEU A 59 20.97 13.10 -14.80
N GLN A 60 21.94 12.20 -14.89
CA GLN A 60 21.72 10.77 -14.62
C GLN A 60 22.17 10.45 -13.19
N PRO A 61 21.25 10.43 -12.20
CA PRO A 61 21.60 10.01 -10.85
C PRO A 61 22.03 8.54 -10.85
N SER A 62 23.02 8.20 -10.02
CA SER A 62 23.42 6.81 -9.79
C SER A 62 22.40 6.14 -8.89
N LEU A 63 21.36 5.57 -9.51
CA LEU A 63 20.27 4.89 -8.81
C LEU A 63 20.47 3.38 -8.86
N ARG A 64 20.31 2.72 -7.71
CA ARG A 64 20.44 1.28 -7.60
C ARG A 64 19.15 0.58 -8.06
N SER A 65 19.28 -0.68 -8.46
CA SER A 65 18.17 -1.59 -8.76
C SER A 65 18.33 -2.86 -7.95
N VAL A 66 17.22 -3.38 -7.43
CA VAL A 66 17.18 -4.64 -6.69
C VAL A 66 17.68 -5.79 -7.55
N ARG A 67 17.42 -5.80 -8.86
CA ARG A 67 17.90 -6.84 -9.78
C ARG A 67 19.43 -6.94 -9.82
N GLN A 68 20.13 -5.81 -9.69
CA GLN A 68 21.59 -5.75 -9.74
C GLN A 68 22.24 -5.83 -8.34
N TYR A 69 21.67 -5.12 -7.35
CA TYR A 69 22.29 -4.94 -6.04
C TYR A 69 21.66 -5.78 -4.92
N GLY A 70 20.52 -6.44 -5.17
CA GLY A 70 19.77 -7.20 -4.18
C GLY A 70 20.53 -8.40 -3.63
N ASP A 71 20.88 -9.37 -4.47
CA ASP A 71 21.60 -10.59 -4.04
C ASP A 71 22.96 -10.26 -3.38
N PRO A 72 23.80 -9.35 -3.92
CA PRO A 72 25.03 -8.93 -3.23
C PRO A 72 24.78 -8.36 -1.83
N SER A 73 23.73 -7.56 -1.64
CA SER A 73 23.41 -6.94 -0.36
C SER A 73 22.87 -7.96 0.65
N LEU A 74 22.02 -8.88 0.20
CA LEU A 74 21.53 -10.00 1.01
C LEU A 74 22.66 -10.93 1.46
N ARG A 75 23.62 -11.23 0.59
CA ARG A 75 24.81 -12.03 0.93
C ARG A 75 25.66 -11.34 1.99
N ARG A 76 25.90 -10.03 1.84
CA ARG A 76 26.67 -9.24 2.82
C ARG A 76 26.00 -9.21 4.20
N ALA A 77 24.67 -9.17 4.22
CA ALA A 77 23.89 -9.21 5.45
C ALA A 77 23.78 -10.62 6.08
N GLY A 78 24.34 -11.67 5.45
CA GLY A 78 24.22 -13.05 5.93
C GLY A 78 22.82 -13.64 5.75
N LEU A 79 22.00 -13.06 4.86
CA LEU A 79 20.59 -13.41 4.68
C LEU A 79 20.36 -14.26 3.41
N LYS A 80 21.35 -15.03 2.97
CA LYS A 80 21.23 -15.85 1.76
C LYS A 80 20.18 -16.94 1.97
N TRP A 81 19.27 -17.08 1.00
CA TRP A 81 18.26 -18.13 0.96
C TRP A 81 18.24 -18.74 -0.45
N SER A 82 18.10 -20.07 -0.53
CA SER A 82 18.16 -20.82 -1.79
C SER A 82 16.88 -20.74 -2.62
N GLY A 83 15.79 -20.20 -2.09
CA GLY A 83 14.51 -20.05 -2.80
C GLY A 83 13.78 -21.38 -2.99
N ASP A 84 13.43 -22.09 -1.91
CA ASP A 84 12.55 -23.27 -2.03
C ASP A 84 11.13 -22.82 -2.40
N ILE A 85 10.73 -23.13 -3.64
CA ILE A 85 9.44 -22.74 -4.21
C ILE A 85 8.24 -23.25 -3.41
N ARG A 86 8.37 -24.37 -2.69
CA ARG A 86 7.28 -24.92 -1.86
C ARG A 86 7.08 -24.07 -0.62
N ILE A 87 8.17 -23.65 0.02
CA ILE A 87 8.14 -22.75 1.17
C ILE A 87 7.60 -21.40 0.73
N GLU A 88 8.09 -20.86 -0.39
CA GLU A 88 7.61 -19.60 -0.95
C GLU A 88 6.09 -19.63 -1.18
N LYS A 89 5.62 -20.66 -1.86
CA LYS A 89 4.20 -20.85 -2.16
C LYS A 89 3.38 -20.97 -0.88
N GLN A 90 3.80 -21.81 0.07
CA GLN A 90 3.10 -22.03 1.32
C GLN A 90 2.96 -20.74 2.15
N LEU A 91 4.04 -19.98 2.31
CA LEU A 91 4.01 -18.73 3.09
C LEU A 91 3.18 -17.65 2.38
N THR A 92 3.27 -17.57 1.06
CA THR A 92 2.44 -16.68 0.24
C THR A 92 0.96 -17.00 0.40
N GLU A 93 0.58 -18.28 0.39
CA GLU A 93 -0.80 -18.73 0.63
C GLU A 93 -1.27 -18.39 2.05
N LEU A 94 -0.43 -18.55 3.07
CA LEU A 94 -0.75 -18.15 4.44
C LEU A 94 -0.99 -16.64 4.55
N PHE A 95 -0.15 -15.83 3.91
CA PHE A 95 -0.34 -14.38 3.86
C PHE A 95 -1.69 -13.99 3.26
N PHE A 96 -2.00 -14.48 2.06
CA PHE A 96 -3.25 -14.12 1.37
C PHE A 96 -4.49 -14.63 2.11
N LYS A 97 -4.38 -15.80 2.75
CA LYS A 97 -5.46 -16.41 3.51
C LYS A 97 -5.77 -15.68 4.82
N TRP A 98 -4.75 -15.24 5.57
CA TRP A 98 -4.95 -14.79 6.95
C TRP A 98 -4.77 -13.29 7.14
N HIS A 99 -3.75 -12.69 6.51
CA HIS A 99 -3.47 -11.26 6.67
C HIS A 99 -4.24 -10.44 5.64
N ASN A 100 -4.05 -10.76 4.37
CA ASN A 100 -4.61 -9.96 3.27
C ASN A 100 -6.13 -10.03 3.19
N ALA A 101 -6.74 -11.11 3.70
CA ALA A 101 -8.19 -11.24 3.77
C ALA A 101 -8.83 -10.09 4.57
N ILE A 102 -8.15 -9.64 5.65
CA ILE A 102 -8.66 -8.57 6.50
C ILE A 102 -8.30 -7.20 5.92
N CYS A 103 -7.01 -6.99 5.61
CA CYS A 103 -6.50 -5.66 5.29
C CYS A 103 -6.53 -5.33 3.80
N ASN A 104 -6.67 -6.31 2.90
CA ASN A 104 -6.60 -6.17 1.43
C ASN A 104 -5.50 -5.18 0.97
N GLU A 105 -4.29 -5.37 1.48
CA GLU A 105 -3.13 -4.51 1.19
C GLU A 105 -2.52 -4.81 -0.18
N VAL A 106 -2.62 -6.06 -0.64
CA VAL A 106 -2.03 -6.55 -1.89
C VAL A 106 -3.08 -7.30 -2.72
N ASN A 107 -3.21 -6.96 -3.99
CA ASN A 107 -4.08 -7.73 -4.90
C ASN A 107 -3.39 -9.04 -5.33
N GLU A 108 -3.94 -10.19 -4.94
CA GLU A 108 -3.29 -11.49 -5.15
C GLU A 108 -3.00 -11.80 -6.63
N CYS A 109 -3.96 -11.55 -7.52
CA CYS A 109 -3.78 -11.89 -8.93
C CYS A 109 -2.86 -10.94 -9.65
N VAL A 110 -2.87 -9.66 -9.29
CA VAL A 110 -1.88 -8.72 -9.80
C VAL A 110 -0.50 -9.14 -9.31
N TYR A 111 -0.32 -9.40 -8.01
CA TYR A 111 0.95 -9.85 -7.45
C TYR A 111 1.49 -11.11 -8.17
N ARG A 112 0.66 -12.13 -8.38
CA ARG A 112 1.07 -13.38 -9.05
C ARG A 112 1.45 -13.15 -10.52
N ARG A 113 0.64 -12.41 -11.27
CA ARG A 113 0.91 -12.06 -12.67
C ARG A 113 2.21 -11.26 -12.81
N GLU A 114 2.38 -10.26 -11.97
CA GLU A 114 3.51 -9.32 -12.02
C GLU A 114 4.80 -9.96 -11.55
N LYS A 115 4.71 -10.93 -10.63
CA LYS A 115 5.81 -11.82 -10.30
C LYS A 115 6.28 -12.62 -11.52
N GLU A 116 5.38 -13.21 -12.29
CA GLU A 116 5.74 -13.98 -13.49
C GLU A 116 6.45 -13.08 -14.52
N ILE A 117 5.94 -11.86 -14.75
CA ILE A 117 6.59 -10.86 -15.61
C ILE A 117 8.01 -10.56 -15.11
N TYR A 118 8.17 -10.41 -13.80
CA TYR A 118 9.47 -10.16 -13.18
C TYR A 118 10.47 -11.29 -13.36
N ASP A 119 10.01 -12.53 -13.20
CA ASP A 119 10.81 -13.74 -13.37
C ASP A 119 11.28 -13.91 -14.84
N HIS A 120 10.52 -13.38 -15.82
CA HIS A 120 10.92 -13.30 -17.23
C HIS A 120 11.87 -12.14 -17.56
N GLY A 121 12.32 -11.40 -16.55
CA GLY A 121 13.35 -10.37 -16.69
C GLY A 121 12.84 -8.94 -16.93
N GLN A 122 11.53 -8.72 -16.88
CA GLN A 122 10.94 -7.38 -17.00
C GLN A 122 10.72 -6.77 -15.61
N ASP A 123 10.86 -5.45 -15.46
CA ASP A 123 10.54 -4.80 -14.18
C ASP A 123 9.03 -4.55 -14.07
N SER A 124 8.52 -4.53 -12.84
CA SER A 124 7.10 -4.34 -12.54
C SER A 124 6.88 -3.19 -11.56
N LEU A 125 5.73 -2.52 -11.67
CA LEU A 125 5.28 -1.53 -10.69
C LEU A 125 4.61 -2.18 -9.46
N PHE A 126 4.03 -3.37 -9.62
CA PHE A 126 3.21 -4.04 -8.61
C PHE A 126 3.84 -5.34 -8.09
N TYR A 127 5.06 -5.65 -8.51
CA TYR A 127 5.88 -6.69 -7.91
C TYR A 127 7.31 -6.19 -7.68
N SER A 128 7.86 -6.56 -6.52
CA SER A 128 9.30 -6.45 -6.25
C SER A 128 9.77 -7.57 -5.32
N PRO A 129 11.06 -7.94 -5.35
CA PRO A 129 11.61 -8.86 -4.37
C PRO A 129 11.46 -8.36 -2.92
N THR A 130 11.41 -7.04 -2.68
CA THR A 130 11.12 -6.48 -1.35
C THR A 130 9.72 -6.85 -0.90
N LEU A 131 8.71 -6.63 -1.76
CA LEU A 131 7.32 -7.02 -1.50
C LEU A 131 7.19 -8.52 -1.24
N GLN A 132 7.81 -9.34 -2.09
CA GLN A 132 7.83 -10.80 -1.91
C GLN A 132 8.37 -11.18 -0.52
N ASN A 133 9.51 -10.63 -0.09
CA ASN A 133 10.06 -10.95 1.23
C ASN A 133 9.19 -10.41 2.38
N ALA A 134 8.51 -9.28 2.21
CA ALA A 134 7.57 -8.77 3.21
C ALA A 134 6.33 -9.68 3.34
N ILE A 135 5.79 -10.17 2.22
CA ILE A 135 4.72 -11.18 2.18
C ILE A 135 5.15 -12.46 2.89
N LEU A 136 6.34 -12.97 2.59
CA LEU A 136 6.88 -14.17 3.23
C LEU A 136 7.08 -13.98 4.75
N ALA A 137 7.50 -12.79 5.18
CA ALA A 137 7.67 -12.46 6.60
C ALA A 137 6.35 -12.53 7.36
N ILE A 138 5.30 -11.89 6.85
CA ILE A 138 3.96 -11.94 7.44
C ILE A 138 3.37 -13.35 7.36
N GLY A 139 3.51 -14.03 6.22
CA GLY A 139 3.06 -15.42 6.06
C GLY A 139 3.71 -16.37 7.07
N ALA A 140 4.98 -16.14 7.41
CA ALA A 140 5.70 -16.91 8.42
C ALA A 140 5.16 -16.69 9.84
N CYS A 141 4.56 -15.53 10.15
CA CYS A 141 3.87 -15.31 11.44
C CYS A 141 2.67 -16.25 11.66
N TYR A 142 2.10 -16.82 10.58
CA TYR A 142 0.94 -17.72 10.64
C TYR A 142 1.32 -19.20 10.60
N THR A 143 2.59 -19.55 10.83
CA THR A 143 3.04 -20.94 10.95
C THR A 143 4.01 -21.12 12.11
N THR A 144 3.81 -22.18 12.89
CA THR A 144 4.73 -22.59 13.95
C THR A 144 5.80 -23.57 13.47
N ARG A 145 5.71 -24.02 12.20
CA ARG A 145 6.66 -24.96 11.62
C ARG A 145 8.00 -24.28 11.35
N THR A 146 9.07 -24.86 11.87
CA THR A 146 10.44 -24.47 11.53
C THR A 146 10.70 -24.72 10.04
N ILE A 147 11.21 -23.72 9.35
CA ILE A 147 11.48 -23.80 7.92
C ILE A 147 12.93 -24.25 7.71
N PRO A 148 13.17 -25.43 7.09
CA PRO A 148 14.53 -25.92 6.86
C PRO A 148 15.36 -24.93 6.03
N GLY A 149 16.62 -24.73 6.42
CA GLY A 149 17.56 -23.86 5.70
C GLY A 149 17.41 -22.36 6.01
N ILE A 150 16.48 -21.98 6.89
CA ILE A 150 16.38 -20.61 7.40
C ILE A 150 16.94 -20.57 8.83
N PRO A 151 17.92 -19.69 9.12
CA PRO A 151 18.45 -19.55 10.47
C PRO A 151 17.49 -18.78 11.37
N GLY A 152 17.19 -19.34 12.54
CA GLY A 152 16.38 -18.68 13.58
C GLY A 152 14.91 -18.56 13.20
N ASP A 153 14.29 -17.48 13.65
CA ASP A 153 12.88 -17.20 13.36
C ASP A 153 12.67 -16.84 11.88
N SER A 154 11.73 -17.53 11.23
CA SER A 154 11.51 -17.39 9.79
C SER A 154 10.85 -16.05 9.44
N SER A 155 9.94 -15.54 10.29
CA SER A 155 9.34 -14.21 10.07
C SER A 155 10.39 -13.10 10.13
N GLU A 156 11.24 -13.11 11.16
CA GLU A 156 12.31 -12.13 11.31
C GLU A 156 13.38 -12.26 10.21
N PHE A 157 13.67 -13.48 9.75
CA PHE A 157 14.59 -13.70 8.63
C PHE A 157 14.10 -13.01 7.35
N PHE A 158 12.84 -13.26 6.95
CA PHE A 158 12.27 -12.64 5.76
C PHE A 158 12.04 -11.13 5.94
N ALA A 159 11.70 -10.66 7.14
CA ALA A 159 11.58 -9.24 7.45
C ALA A 159 12.92 -8.50 7.29
N LYS A 160 14.02 -9.10 7.76
CA LYS A 160 15.38 -8.56 7.56
C LYS A 160 15.76 -8.52 6.09
N ARG A 161 15.37 -9.54 5.31
CA ARG A 161 15.57 -9.56 3.86
C ARG A 161 14.81 -8.42 3.18
N ALA A 162 13.52 -8.25 3.52
CA ALA A 162 12.70 -7.16 3.00
C ALA A 162 13.33 -5.79 3.32
N LYS A 163 13.71 -5.52 4.58
CA LYS A 163 14.36 -4.26 4.96
C LYS A 163 15.68 -4.00 4.23
N THR A 164 16.50 -5.05 4.03
CA THR A 164 17.77 -4.94 3.28
C THR A 164 17.54 -4.56 1.81
N LEU A 165 16.51 -5.13 1.19
CA LEU A 165 16.16 -4.83 -0.20
C LEU A 165 15.48 -3.46 -0.34
N LEU A 166 14.67 -3.06 0.65
CA LEU A 166 14.00 -1.78 0.69
C LEU A 166 14.99 -0.61 0.60
N GLU A 167 16.14 -0.69 1.29
CA GLU A 167 17.18 0.34 1.21
C GLU A 167 17.67 0.62 -0.22
N ILE A 168 17.60 -0.38 -1.11
CA ILE A 168 17.95 -0.26 -2.53
C ILE A 168 16.76 0.27 -3.31
N GLU A 169 15.57 -0.27 -3.03
CA GLU A 169 14.34 0.05 -3.76
C GLU A 169 13.87 1.49 -3.54
N LEU A 170 14.22 2.11 -2.40
CA LEU A 170 13.94 3.52 -2.13
C LEU A 170 14.64 4.50 -3.09
N ASP A 171 15.66 4.06 -3.86
CA ASP A 171 16.22 4.88 -4.95
C ASP A 171 15.20 5.06 -6.10
N LYS A 172 14.26 4.12 -6.24
CA LYS A 172 13.31 3.98 -7.36
C LYS A 172 11.99 3.33 -6.89
N PRO A 173 11.23 3.97 -5.99
CA PRO A 173 10.05 3.36 -5.39
C PRO A 173 8.94 3.11 -6.42
N THR A 174 8.21 2.02 -6.24
CA THR A 174 7.02 1.63 -7.02
C THR A 174 5.85 1.35 -6.08
N PHE A 175 4.68 1.00 -6.63
CA PHE A 175 3.54 0.55 -5.83
C PHE A 175 3.91 -0.66 -4.96
N ALA A 176 4.68 -1.61 -5.51
CA ALA A 176 5.19 -2.75 -4.75
C ALA A 176 6.06 -2.33 -3.56
N THR A 177 6.87 -1.26 -3.71
CA THR A 177 7.67 -0.71 -2.61
C THR A 177 6.78 -0.20 -1.48
N LEU A 178 5.70 0.53 -1.83
CA LEU A 178 4.75 1.07 -0.87
C LEU A 178 3.99 -0.03 -0.14
N GLU A 179 3.49 -1.04 -0.86
CA GLU A 179 2.87 -2.24 -0.27
C GLU A 179 3.85 -2.98 0.66
N ALA A 180 5.12 -3.12 0.25
CA ALA A 180 6.14 -3.75 1.08
C ALA A 180 6.40 -2.97 2.38
N ILE A 181 6.42 -1.64 2.33
CA ILE A 181 6.58 -0.77 3.50
C ILE A 181 5.41 -0.96 4.48
N SER A 182 4.17 -1.06 3.98
CA SER A 182 2.99 -1.35 4.81
C SER A 182 3.13 -2.69 5.52
N LEU A 183 3.52 -3.74 4.79
CA LEU A 183 3.71 -5.07 5.36
C LEU A 183 4.88 -5.13 6.36
N ILE A 184 5.98 -4.42 6.09
CA ILE A 184 7.08 -4.28 7.05
C ILE A 184 6.57 -3.58 8.32
N SER A 185 5.79 -2.51 8.18
CA SER A 185 5.14 -1.83 9.32
C SER A 185 4.24 -2.76 10.12
N SER A 186 3.39 -3.55 9.46
CA SER A 186 2.54 -4.56 10.11
C SER A 186 3.36 -5.62 10.84
N HIS A 187 4.50 -6.04 10.28
CA HIS A 187 5.43 -6.95 10.94
C HIS A 187 6.07 -6.32 12.20
N GLU A 188 6.42 -5.03 12.16
CA GLU A 188 6.91 -4.32 13.36
C GLU A 188 5.84 -4.24 14.45
N MET A 189 4.56 -4.12 14.08
CA MET A 189 3.43 -4.11 15.03
C MET A 189 3.33 -5.42 15.79
N VAL A 190 3.37 -6.56 15.08
CA VAL A 190 3.33 -7.91 15.69
C VAL A 190 4.50 -8.13 16.67
N ASN A 191 5.65 -7.50 16.40
CA ASN A 191 6.85 -7.61 17.23
C ASN A 191 7.00 -6.49 18.28
N ALA A 192 5.96 -5.68 18.50
CA ALA A 192 5.97 -4.53 19.43
C ALA A 192 7.14 -3.54 19.19
N ARG A 193 7.60 -3.39 17.94
CA ARG A 193 8.64 -2.43 17.53
C ARG A 193 8.02 -1.11 17.10
N GLU A 194 7.34 -0.48 18.05
CA GLU A 194 6.44 0.67 17.84
C GLU A 194 7.07 1.84 17.08
N SER A 195 8.29 2.24 17.46
CA SER A 195 9.00 3.35 16.81
C SER A 195 9.28 3.07 15.33
N SER A 196 9.66 1.83 15.00
CA SER A 196 9.97 1.45 13.63
C SER A 196 8.71 1.29 12.80
N GLY A 197 7.69 0.62 13.34
CA GLY A 197 6.41 0.41 12.64
C GLY A 197 5.72 1.75 12.33
N TRP A 198 5.75 2.69 13.27
CA TRP A 198 5.23 4.03 13.02
C TRP A 198 6.04 4.80 11.98
N LEU A 199 7.37 4.68 11.97
CA LEU A 199 8.19 5.36 10.97
C LEU A 199 7.89 4.86 9.54
N TYR A 200 7.70 3.55 9.37
CA TYR A 200 7.38 2.97 8.07
C TYR A 200 5.98 3.40 7.58
N SER A 201 4.94 3.26 8.41
CA SER A 201 3.56 3.64 8.03
C SER A 201 3.29 5.14 7.99
N GLY A 202 3.97 5.92 8.84
CA GLY A 202 3.76 7.36 9.01
C GLY A 202 4.74 8.23 8.26
N GLY A 203 6.02 7.94 8.36
CA GLY A 203 7.06 8.72 7.69
C GLY A 203 7.16 8.34 6.23
N ILE A 204 7.62 7.11 5.97
CA ILE A 204 8.03 6.71 4.62
C ILE A 204 6.81 6.52 3.71
N SER A 205 5.80 5.76 4.15
CA SER A 205 4.60 5.49 3.35
C SER A 205 3.85 6.77 2.94
N VAL A 206 3.63 7.71 3.85
CA VAL A 206 2.89 8.96 3.54
C VAL A 206 3.65 9.83 2.53
N HIS A 207 4.98 9.85 2.60
CA HIS A 207 5.80 10.52 1.60
C HIS A 207 5.65 9.87 0.22
N LEU A 208 5.68 8.53 0.13
CA LEU A 208 5.51 7.83 -1.14
C LEU A 208 4.08 7.93 -1.70
N VAL A 209 3.05 7.87 -0.86
CA VAL A 209 1.65 8.13 -1.24
C VAL A 209 1.51 9.53 -1.86
N THR A 210 2.21 10.51 -1.29
CA THR A 210 2.21 11.88 -1.77
C THR A 210 3.00 12.00 -3.08
N ASP A 211 4.21 11.45 -3.12
CA ASP A 211 5.09 11.45 -4.29
C ASP A 211 4.44 10.75 -5.48
N MET A 212 3.73 9.64 -5.28
CA MET A 212 3.03 8.94 -6.36
C MET A 212 1.67 9.58 -6.72
N GLY A 213 1.24 10.62 -5.99
CA GLY A 213 -0.05 11.29 -6.25
C GLY A 213 -1.29 10.47 -5.87
N LEU A 214 -1.14 9.40 -5.07
CA LEU A 214 -2.22 8.46 -4.74
C LEU A 214 -3.36 9.06 -3.89
N HIS A 215 -3.09 10.20 -3.25
CA HIS A 215 -4.05 10.98 -2.46
C HIS A 215 -4.96 11.87 -3.31
N LEU A 216 -4.74 11.93 -4.63
CA LEU A 216 -5.51 12.76 -5.53
C LEU A 216 -6.28 11.91 -6.54
N ASP A 217 -7.57 12.21 -6.73
CA ASP A 217 -8.37 11.68 -7.84
C ASP A 217 -8.06 12.46 -9.13
N LEU A 218 -6.83 12.33 -9.61
CA LEU A 218 -6.41 12.89 -10.88
C LEU A 218 -6.81 11.93 -12.01
N GLU A 219 -7.39 12.46 -13.08
CA GLU A 219 -7.53 11.69 -14.31
C GLU A 219 -6.13 11.24 -14.77
N PRO A 220 -5.93 9.95 -15.05
CA PRO A 220 -4.62 9.44 -15.40
C PRO A 220 -4.13 10.11 -16.68
N ASN A 221 -3.14 10.99 -16.57
CA ASN A 221 -2.27 11.35 -17.70
C ASN A 221 -1.26 10.21 -17.91
N LEU A 222 -1.75 8.98 -17.99
CA LEU A 222 -0.94 7.82 -18.32
C LEU A 222 -0.70 7.81 -19.84
N GLU A 223 0.48 7.34 -20.23
CA GLU A 223 0.92 7.22 -21.63
C GLU A 223 -0.20 6.62 -22.51
N PRO A 224 -0.44 7.17 -23.72
CA PRO A 224 -1.42 6.64 -24.67
C PRO A 224 -1.13 5.19 -25.12
N SER A 225 -0.01 4.59 -24.70
CA SER A 225 0.36 3.21 -24.98
C SER A 225 -0.35 2.16 -24.10
N LEU A 226 -0.99 2.56 -22.99
CA LEU A 226 -1.73 1.62 -22.13
C LEU A 226 -3.16 1.43 -22.64
N GLN A 227 -3.59 0.17 -22.75
CA GLN A 227 -4.95 -0.14 -23.18
C GLN A 227 -5.97 0.38 -22.15
N PRO A 228 -7.15 0.87 -22.57
CA PRO A 228 -8.17 1.44 -21.67
C PRO A 228 -8.58 0.53 -20.50
N HIS A 229 -8.51 -0.78 -20.68
CA HIS A 229 -8.80 -1.78 -19.65
C HIS A 229 -7.72 -1.87 -18.57
N ASP A 230 -6.44 -1.71 -18.94
CA ASP A 230 -5.32 -1.73 -17.99
C ASP A 230 -5.27 -0.42 -17.17
N LEU A 231 -5.71 0.69 -17.78
CA LEU A 231 -5.82 2.00 -17.12
C LEU A 231 -6.85 2.02 -15.99
N SER A 232 -8.02 1.41 -16.18
CA SER A 232 -9.05 1.35 -15.14
C SER A 232 -8.64 0.43 -13.98
N GLY A 233 -7.98 -0.69 -14.30
CA GLY A 233 -7.40 -1.60 -13.31
C GLY A 233 -6.31 -0.95 -12.46
N ALA A 234 -5.35 -0.26 -13.09
CA ALA A 234 -4.27 0.43 -12.38
C ALA A 234 -4.78 1.54 -11.47
N ARG A 235 -5.81 2.31 -11.90
CA ARG A 235 -6.45 3.34 -11.05
C ARG A 235 -7.11 2.72 -9.84
N LYS A 236 -7.89 1.65 -10.01
CA LYS A 236 -8.56 0.96 -8.90
C LYS A 236 -7.53 0.43 -7.89
N LEU A 237 -6.47 -0.22 -8.37
CA LEU A 237 -5.42 -0.74 -7.50
C LEU A 237 -4.68 0.37 -6.75
N SER A 238 -4.40 1.49 -7.42
CA SER A 238 -3.80 2.68 -6.79
C SER A 238 -4.67 3.24 -5.65
N GLN A 239 -6.00 3.25 -5.83
CA GLN A 239 -6.94 3.64 -4.79
C GLN A 239 -6.97 2.64 -3.63
N GLU A 240 -6.96 1.34 -3.92
CA GLU A 240 -6.88 0.27 -2.91
C GLU A 240 -5.62 0.42 -2.05
N ILE A 241 -4.46 0.64 -2.68
CA ILE A 241 -3.18 0.88 -1.99
C ILE A 241 -3.25 2.13 -1.12
N PHE A 242 -3.85 3.23 -1.61
CA PHE A 242 -4.03 4.44 -0.81
C PHE A 242 -4.83 4.17 0.46
N TRP A 243 -5.98 3.49 0.34
CA TRP A 243 -6.85 3.23 1.49
C TRP A 243 -6.27 2.22 2.47
N ALA A 244 -5.53 1.22 1.99
CA ALA A 244 -4.75 0.31 2.83
C ALA A 244 -3.75 1.08 3.71
N ASN A 245 -2.98 1.98 3.09
CA ASN A 245 -2.01 2.82 3.78
C ASN A 245 -2.69 3.81 4.73
N TYR A 246 -3.85 4.36 4.34
CA TYR A 246 -4.64 5.24 5.20
C TYR A 246 -5.05 4.50 6.48
N TRP A 247 -5.63 3.31 6.35
CA TRP A 247 -6.04 2.48 7.49
C TRP A 247 -4.88 2.16 8.43
N LEU A 248 -3.77 1.65 7.89
CA LEU A 248 -2.60 1.29 8.69
C LEU A 248 -2.04 2.50 9.46
N ASN A 249 -2.01 3.67 8.82
CA ASN A 249 -1.59 4.91 9.46
C ASN A 249 -2.50 5.32 10.62
N ILE A 250 -3.83 5.23 10.43
CA ILE A 250 -4.82 5.51 11.46
C ILE A 250 -4.69 4.55 12.64
N GLN A 251 -4.49 3.25 12.39
CA GLN A 251 -4.26 2.26 13.46
C GLN A 251 -3.05 2.64 14.31
N TRP A 252 -1.90 2.90 13.70
CA TRP A 252 -0.70 3.31 14.43
C TRP A 252 -0.88 4.61 15.21
N SER A 253 -1.53 5.59 14.58
CA SER A 253 -1.78 6.90 15.16
C SER A 253 -2.62 6.77 16.43
N LEU A 254 -3.73 6.02 16.36
CA LEU A 254 -4.60 5.80 17.51
C LEU A 254 -3.94 4.93 18.59
N TYR A 255 -3.26 3.85 18.19
CA TYR A 255 -2.55 2.96 19.11
C TYR A 255 -1.51 3.71 19.95
N LEU A 256 -0.77 4.64 19.34
CA LEU A 256 0.28 5.42 20.01
C LEU A 256 -0.21 6.76 20.57
N GLY A 257 -1.47 7.14 20.34
CA GLY A 257 -1.99 8.47 20.68
C GLY A 257 -1.28 9.61 19.93
N ARG A 258 -0.82 9.36 18.70
CA ARG A 258 -0.09 10.31 17.85
C ARG A 258 -1.00 10.86 16.75
N PRO A 259 -0.80 12.09 16.27
CA PRO A 259 -1.53 12.60 15.12
C PRO A 259 -1.21 11.82 13.85
N SER A 260 -2.25 11.49 13.07
CA SER A 260 -2.08 10.89 11.75
C SER A 260 -1.60 11.93 10.74
N LEU A 261 -0.63 11.55 9.91
CA LEU A 261 -0.22 12.36 8.77
C LEU A 261 -1.16 12.16 7.57
N MET A 262 -1.81 10.99 7.47
CA MET A 262 -2.79 10.71 6.43
C MET A 262 -4.08 11.52 6.58
N THR A 263 -4.55 11.81 7.81
CA THR A 263 -5.73 12.69 8.01
C THR A 263 -5.48 14.14 7.59
N LYS A 264 -4.22 14.58 7.67
CA LYS A 264 -3.79 15.94 7.32
C LYS A 264 -3.49 16.10 5.83
N LEU A 265 -3.36 15.00 5.10
CA LEU A 265 -3.13 15.02 3.67
C LEU A 265 -4.43 15.44 2.96
N GLY A 266 -4.35 16.49 2.13
CA GLY A 266 -5.49 16.90 1.31
C GLY A 266 -5.86 15.80 0.34
N CYS A 267 -6.93 15.06 0.62
CA CYS A 267 -7.31 13.88 -0.15
C CYS A 267 -8.51 14.17 -1.05
N THR A 268 -8.40 13.89 -2.35
CA THR A 268 -9.54 13.86 -3.29
C THR A 268 -9.85 12.45 -3.78
N THR A 269 -9.02 11.46 -3.44
CA THR A 269 -9.24 10.05 -3.77
C THR A 269 -10.62 9.57 -3.33
N ARG A 270 -11.34 8.91 -4.25
CA ARG A 270 -12.68 8.40 -4.00
C ARG A 270 -12.66 7.34 -2.91
N LYS A 271 -13.70 7.33 -2.08
CA LYS A 271 -13.89 6.29 -1.07
C LYS A 271 -14.12 4.93 -1.75
N PRO A 272 -13.67 3.82 -1.15
CA PRO A 272 -13.89 2.51 -1.71
C PRO A 272 -15.38 2.16 -1.71
N GLU A 273 -15.82 1.59 -2.83
CA GLU A 273 -17.18 1.12 -3.03
C GLU A 273 -17.26 -0.39 -2.85
N VAL A 274 -18.39 -0.84 -2.30
CA VAL A 274 -18.68 -2.28 -2.15
C VAL A 274 -18.89 -2.83 -3.55
N VAL A 275 -18.17 -3.89 -3.89
CA VAL A 275 -18.33 -4.58 -5.17
C VAL A 275 -19.36 -5.67 -4.99
N SER A 276 -20.43 -5.63 -5.78
CA SER A 276 -21.38 -6.72 -5.88
C SER A 276 -20.71 -7.87 -6.64
N ILE A 277 -20.36 -8.95 -5.94
CA ILE A 277 -19.77 -10.16 -6.54
C ILE A 277 -20.93 -11.14 -6.82
N PRO A 278 -21.34 -11.35 -8.09
CA PRO A 278 -22.37 -12.34 -8.41
C PRO A 278 -21.82 -13.74 -8.14
N ASN A 279 -22.61 -14.60 -7.48
CA ASN A 279 -22.24 -15.98 -7.12
C ASN A 279 -21.04 -16.11 -6.18
N MET A 280 -21.18 -15.59 -4.96
CA MET A 280 -20.20 -15.71 -3.87
C MET A 280 -19.80 -17.18 -3.63
N PRO A 281 -18.56 -17.61 -3.95
CA PRO A 281 -18.04 -18.88 -3.47
C PRO A 281 -17.82 -18.72 -1.97
N ARG A 282 -18.49 -19.54 -1.17
CA ARG A 282 -18.30 -19.59 0.28
C ARG A 282 -16.80 -19.79 0.56
N HIS A 283 -16.23 -19.05 1.51
CA HIS A 283 -14.81 -19.19 1.89
C HIS A 283 -14.62 -20.58 2.55
N GLU A 284 -14.41 -21.61 1.73
CA GLU A 284 -14.25 -22.98 2.21
C GLU A 284 -12.84 -23.19 2.78
N PRO A 285 -12.70 -23.82 3.96
CA PRO A 285 -11.40 -24.22 4.46
C PRO A 285 -10.79 -25.24 3.48
N ALA A 286 -9.63 -24.88 2.92
CA ALA A 286 -8.94 -25.61 1.87
C ALA A 286 -8.91 -27.14 2.11
N ARG A 287 -9.68 -27.88 1.33
CA ARG A 287 -9.28 -29.20 0.86
C ARG A 287 -8.66 -29.00 -0.52
N ASP A 288 -7.46 -29.57 -0.70
CA ASP A 288 -6.66 -29.66 -1.93
C ASP A 288 -7.34 -29.04 -3.16
N ARG A 289 -7.04 -27.77 -3.47
CA ARG A 289 -7.41 -27.17 -4.76
C ARG A 289 -6.20 -27.18 -5.68
N SER A 290 -6.10 -28.26 -6.45
CA SER A 290 -5.23 -28.40 -7.61
C SER A 290 -6.00 -28.06 -8.89
N GLU A 291 -6.46 -26.83 -9.08
CA GLU A 291 -7.07 -26.43 -10.36
C GLU A 291 -6.94 -24.92 -10.60
N ARG A 292 -6.68 -24.57 -11.87
CA ARG A 292 -6.35 -23.21 -12.33
C ARG A 292 -7.42 -22.20 -11.89
N GLN A 293 -7.01 -21.13 -11.22
CA GLN A 293 -7.92 -20.05 -10.80
C GLN A 293 -8.46 -19.30 -12.03
N PRO A 294 -9.76 -18.94 -12.06
CA PRO A 294 -10.33 -18.10 -13.12
C PRO A 294 -9.74 -16.68 -13.09
N GLU A 295 -9.73 -16.01 -14.24
CA GLU A 295 -9.13 -14.69 -14.48
C GLU A 295 -9.75 -13.53 -13.65
N ASP A 296 -10.89 -13.77 -12.98
CA ASP A 296 -11.57 -12.78 -12.14
C ASP A 296 -11.38 -13.13 -10.65
N CYS A 297 -10.29 -12.62 -10.08
CA CYS A 297 -9.80 -12.97 -8.76
C CYS A 297 -10.38 -12.09 -7.66
N GLN A 298 -11.71 -11.97 -7.62
CA GLN A 298 -12.36 -11.20 -6.57
C GLN A 298 -12.42 -12.04 -5.30
N ASN A 299 -11.53 -11.75 -4.35
CA ASN A 299 -11.60 -12.33 -3.02
C ASN A 299 -12.93 -11.90 -2.36
N PRO A 300 -13.80 -12.82 -1.91
CA PRO A 300 -15.05 -12.48 -1.22
C PRO A 300 -14.83 -11.56 0.00
N ALA A 301 -13.65 -11.64 0.62
CA ALA A 301 -13.25 -10.79 1.72
C ALA A 301 -12.88 -9.36 1.33
N TYR A 302 -12.77 -9.04 0.04
CA TYR A 302 -12.45 -7.70 -0.46
C TYR A 302 -13.36 -6.62 0.15
N ASN A 303 -14.65 -6.92 0.26
CA ASN A 303 -15.63 -5.99 0.82
C ASN A 303 -15.39 -5.72 2.33
N VAL A 304 -14.72 -6.61 3.06
CA VAL A 304 -14.39 -6.41 4.48
C VAL A 304 -13.41 -5.24 4.65
N ALA A 305 -12.39 -5.17 3.80
CA ALA A 305 -11.46 -4.05 3.78
C ALA A 305 -12.18 -2.72 3.48
N VAL A 306 -13.18 -2.72 2.58
CA VAL A 306 -14.00 -1.52 2.30
C VAL A 306 -14.69 -1.00 3.57
N TYR A 307 -15.26 -1.89 4.41
CA TYR A 307 -15.88 -1.48 5.67
C TYR A 307 -14.85 -0.99 6.70
N ILE A 308 -13.67 -1.62 6.75
CA ILE A 308 -12.54 -1.18 7.58
C ILE A 308 -12.06 0.22 7.17
N TYR A 309 -11.92 0.50 5.88
CA TYR A 309 -11.49 1.81 5.37
C TYR A 309 -12.50 2.92 5.67
N ARG A 310 -13.80 2.59 5.62
CA ARG A 310 -14.87 3.51 6.06
C ARG A 310 -14.78 3.79 7.55
N LEU A 311 -14.56 2.76 8.36
CA LEU A 311 -14.34 2.91 9.81
C LEU A 311 -13.09 3.74 10.08
N ALA A 312 -11.98 3.51 9.36
CA ALA A 312 -10.73 4.26 9.46
C ALA A 312 -10.95 5.76 9.27
N SER A 313 -11.84 6.15 8.34
CA SER A 313 -12.19 7.54 8.10
C SER A 313 -12.90 8.18 9.31
N ILE A 314 -13.79 7.42 9.97
CA ILE A 314 -14.48 7.87 11.19
C ILE A 314 -13.48 7.95 12.36
N MET A 315 -12.63 6.92 12.50
CA MET A 315 -11.57 6.84 13.49
C MET A 315 -10.56 8.00 13.35
N GLY A 316 -10.23 8.42 12.13
CA GLY A 316 -9.41 9.61 11.88
C GLY A 316 -10.05 10.90 12.42
N LYS A 317 -11.37 11.08 12.22
CA LYS A 317 -12.09 12.23 12.81
C LYS A 317 -12.08 12.19 14.33
N ILE A 318 -12.22 11.01 14.93
CA ILE A 318 -12.09 10.82 16.38
C ILE A 318 -10.69 11.23 16.84
N ALA A 319 -9.64 10.75 16.16
CA ALA A 319 -8.25 11.09 16.45
C ALA A 319 -8.04 12.60 16.47
N ASP A 320 -8.50 13.31 15.42
CA ASP A 320 -8.28 14.74 15.29
C ASP A 320 -9.15 15.57 16.25
N THR A 321 -10.39 15.14 16.53
CA THR A 321 -11.35 15.90 17.35
C THR A 321 -11.14 15.66 18.85
N VAL A 322 -10.96 14.40 19.26
CA VAL A 322 -10.90 14.02 20.68
C VAL A 322 -9.46 13.99 21.18
N TYR A 323 -8.53 13.55 20.34
CA TYR A 323 -7.12 13.34 20.71
C TYR A 323 -6.15 14.32 20.04
N GLY A 324 -6.66 15.38 19.40
CA GLY A 324 -5.84 16.34 18.64
C GLY A 324 -4.89 17.22 19.46
N GLY A 325 -5.01 17.21 20.80
CA GLY A 325 -4.09 17.90 21.72
C GLY A 325 -4.16 19.44 21.68
N VAL A 326 -5.02 20.03 20.84
CA VAL A 326 -5.24 21.48 20.77
C VAL A 326 -6.43 21.85 21.66
N PRO A 327 -6.28 22.79 22.62
CA PRO A 327 -7.40 23.26 23.41
C PRO A 327 -8.45 23.91 22.50
N SER A 328 -9.66 23.35 22.46
CA SER A 328 -10.79 23.93 21.72
C SER A 328 -11.92 24.32 22.69
N THR A 329 -12.88 25.11 22.24
CA THR A 329 -14.04 25.48 23.05
C THR A 329 -14.95 24.27 23.26
N ILE A 330 -15.31 24.00 24.53
CA ILE A 330 -16.11 22.84 24.98
C ILE A 330 -17.34 22.59 24.10
N ARG A 331 -18.07 23.67 23.73
CA ARG A 331 -19.31 23.58 22.94
C ARG A 331 -19.10 23.15 21.48
N SER A 332 -17.93 23.41 20.90
CA SER A 332 -17.59 22.95 19.55
C SER A 332 -17.23 21.45 19.53
N HIS A 333 -16.69 20.94 20.64
CA HIS A 333 -16.39 19.51 20.79
C HIS A 333 -17.66 18.67 20.93
N ASP A 334 -18.64 19.09 21.73
CA ASP A 334 -19.86 18.29 21.96
C ASP A 334 -20.63 18.02 20.66
N ASN A 335 -20.81 19.04 19.82
CA ASN A 335 -21.48 18.90 18.52
C ASN A 335 -20.70 17.98 17.58
N ALA A 336 -19.36 18.09 17.55
CA ALA A 336 -18.51 17.25 16.71
C ALA A 336 -18.55 15.79 17.19
N ILE A 337 -18.52 15.56 18.50
CA ILE A 337 -18.63 14.23 19.11
C ILE A 337 -19.99 13.60 18.78
N GLN A 338 -21.09 14.36 18.90
CA GLN A 338 -22.42 13.86 18.54
C GLN A 338 -22.50 13.48 17.05
N ALA A 339 -21.98 14.32 16.15
CA ALA A 339 -21.96 14.03 14.72
C ALA A 339 -21.15 12.76 14.39
N ILE A 340 -19.96 12.62 14.99
CA ILE A 340 -19.12 11.43 14.82
C ILE A 340 -19.80 10.18 15.38
N THR A 341 -20.47 10.30 16.54
CA THR A 341 -21.21 9.19 17.16
C THR A 341 -22.34 8.71 16.23
N SER A 342 -23.14 9.63 15.68
CA SER A 342 -24.18 9.27 14.72
C SER A 342 -23.63 8.64 13.44
N GLU A 343 -22.48 9.11 12.94
CA GLU A 343 -21.82 8.51 11.77
C GLU A 343 -21.34 7.07 12.07
N LEU A 344 -20.80 6.83 13.27
CA LEU A 344 -20.38 5.50 13.71
C LEU A 344 -21.57 4.54 13.89
N GLU A 345 -22.66 5.00 14.48
CA GLU A 345 -23.91 4.24 14.62
C GLU A 345 -24.49 3.89 13.25
N GLN A 346 -24.51 4.85 12.32
CA GLN A 346 -24.97 4.63 10.96
C GLN A 346 -24.06 3.65 10.20
N TRP A 347 -22.74 3.75 10.37
CA TRP A 347 -21.79 2.79 9.80
C TRP A 347 -22.08 1.38 10.32
N LYS A 348 -22.24 1.20 11.64
CA LYS A 348 -22.55 -0.11 12.25
C LYS A 348 -23.87 -0.68 11.71
N LYS A 349 -24.93 0.13 11.65
CA LYS A 349 -26.24 -0.28 11.15
C LYS A 349 -26.24 -0.70 9.67
N ASN A 350 -25.31 -0.17 8.88
CA ASN A 350 -25.19 -0.45 7.45
C ASN A 350 -24.22 -1.62 7.14
N LEU A 351 -23.69 -2.29 8.16
CA LEU A 351 -22.87 -3.49 7.96
C LEU A 351 -23.74 -4.64 7.44
N PRO A 352 -23.23 -5.44 6.50
CA PRO A 352 -23.94 -6.63 6.05
C PRO A 352 -23.89 -7.72 7.14
N PRO A 353 -24.90 -8.61 7.20
CA PRO A 353 -25.02 -9.60 8.28
C PRO A 353 -23.82 -10.56 8.36
N GLU A 354 -23.07 -10.72 7.29
CA GLU A 354 -21.87 -11.57 7.24
C GLU A 354 -20.68 -11.00 8.01
N VAL A 355 -20.66 -9.69 8.32
CA VAL A 355 -19.61 -9.02 9.10
C VAL A 355 -20.14 -8.38 10.39
N ASP A 356 -21.46 -8.28 10.55
CA ASP A 356 -22.11 -7.86 11.79
C ASP A 356 -22.15 -9.04 12.78
N ILE A 357 -21.06 -9.23 13.51
CA ILE A 357 -20.92 -10.30 14.50
C ILE A 357 -21.44 -9.79 15.84
N ASP A 358 -22.62 -10.25 16.25
CA ASP A 358 -23.09 -10.08 17.63
C ASP A 358 -22.59 -11.27 18.46
N LEU A 359 -21.69 -11.01 19.40
CA LEU A 359 -21.23 -12.04 20.33
C LEU A 359 -22.27 -12.17 21.44
N ASP A 360 -22.83 -13.37 21.63
CA ASP A 360 -23.69 -13.60 22.78
C ASP A 360 -22.89 -13.41 24.09
N LYS A 361 -23.58 -13.31 25.24
CA LYS A 361 -22.94 -13.13 26.56
C LYS A 361 -21.96 -14.26 26.94
N ASN A 362 -21.94 -15.36 26.19
CA ASN A 362 -21.09 -16.53 26.39
C ASN A 362 -19.99 -16.66 25.33
N GLY A 363 -19.88 -15.73 24.37
CA GLY A 363 -18.88 -15.74 23.30
C GLY A 363 -19.16 -16.67 22.13
N ASN A 364 -20.36 -17.25 22.01
CA ASN A 364 -20.74 -18.12 20.90
C ASN A 364 -21.28 -17.32 19.71
N MET A 365 -20.83 -17.68 18.50
CA MET A 365 -21.33 -17.10 17.25
C MET A 365 -22.62 -17.80 16.80
N GLU A 366 -23.72 -17.07 16.64
CA GLU A 366 -24.99 -17.61 16.15
C GLU A 366 -24.98 -17.89 14.62
N THR A 367 -24.02 -17.35 13.87
CA THR A 367 -24.01 -17.41 12.40
C THR A 367 -22.67 -17.94 11.87
N GLN A 368 -22.69 -18.72 10.77
CA GLN A 368 -21.47 -19.08 10.02
C GLN A 368 -20.93 -17.84 9.29
N VAL A 369 -20.05 -17.12 9.96
CA VAL A 369 -19.39 -15.88 9.51
C VAL A 369 -18.26 -16.20 8.52
N ILE A 370 -17.96 -15.27 7.60
CA ILE A 370 -16.88 -15.35 6.58
C ILE A 370 -15.48 -15.60 7.22
N TYR A 371 -15.35 -15.37 8.51
CA TYR A 371 -14.17 -15.65 9.34
C TYR A 371 -14.45 -16.49 10.59
N GLY A 372 -15.65 -17.03 10.78
CA GLY A 372 -16.01 -17.75 12.01
C GLY A 372 -15.06 -18.91 12.30
N SER A 373 -14.72 -19.69 11.27
CA SER A 373 -13.74 -20.78 11.36
C SER A 373 -12.31 -20.29 11.53
N SER A 374 -11.97 -19.10 11.03
CA SER A 374 -10.64 -18.47 11.16
C SER A 374 -10.39 -17.89 12.55
N ILE A 375 -11.42 -17.32 13.17
CA ILE A 375 -11.40 -16.74 14.52
C ILE A 375 -11.44 -17.86 15.59
N LEU A 376 -12.24 -18.91 15.38
CA LEU A 376 -12.32 -20.06 16.30
C LEU A 376 -11.08 -20.95 16.30
N GLN A 377 -10.24 -20.90 15.27
CA GLN A 377 -8.98 -21.67 15.20
C GLN A 377 -7.81 -20.98 15.93
N LEU A 378 -8.00 -19.74 16.39
CA LEU A 378 -7.00 -18.97 17.16
C LEU A 378 -7.26 -19.01 18.69
N GLN A 379 -8.35 -19.65 19.14
CA GLN A 379 -8.62 -20.02 20.54
C GLN A 379 -8.21 -21.46 20.77
#